data_AF-A0A973K116-F1
#
_entry.id   AF-A0A973K116-F1
#
_cell.length_a   1.000
_cell.length_b   1.000
_cell.length_c   1.000
_cell.angle_alpha   90.00
_cell.angle_beta   90.00
_cell.angle_gamma   90.00
#
_symmetry.space_group_name_H-M   'P 1'
#
loop_
_entity.id
_entity.type
_entity.pdbx_description
1 polymer ?
#
loop_
_entity_poly.entity_id
_entity_poly.type
_entity_poly.pdbx_seq_one_letter_code
_entity_poly.pdbx_strand_id
1 'polypeptide(L)'
;GNAYLAALRLPALLDARADELADELDESVSLAVADRDGIRFIHQATRRRAMSLSFRIGDLLPAERTAPGALFATEWTEADRRAWRERRAADPEDRGFPAVPSREHPWPDEEFERRAAQAAVDGWALDDQLIEPGLVAVAVPVRDPHTGRIACAASVVSHTSRHTAAGLRDTLLPRLRAAVADMERELRQTSAPEPGSGPSGLATWTGASKQELGRGFVESLARGLTVLTAFGEGRAALTLTEVAKATGLARATARRALITYEHLGLVTATGHRTFTLTPRVLSLGFPPLARTTLAEIATPHLADLSARIHESASLAVLTAHGDEIQYTARVATNRVMSVNLTVGTRLPAYATSMGRVLLADLPPARRTLGEPRPLTPHTLTDRAALDRLLTEVRTRGYALVDEELEVGLRSIAVPVRDHRGRVVAALNTAMHTTRRTPAECVSDLLPELRATATAIEQDFHTAGRFTRVPTS
;
A
#
# COMPACT_ATOMS: atom_id res chain seq x y z
N GLY A 1 -8.62 -4.66 -2.60
CA GLY A 1 -7.21 -5.09 -2.50
C GLY A 1 -6.89 -5.73 -1.16
N ASN A 2 -6.75 -4.94 -0.08
CA ASN A 2 -6.30 -5.43 1.23
C ASN A 2 -7.02 -6.67 1.76
N ALA A 3 -8.35 -6.77 1.58
CA ALA A 3 -9.11 -7.95 1.99
C ALA A 3 -8.59 -9.25 1.36
N TYR A 4 -8.24 -9.21 0.06
CA TYR A 4 -7.66 -10.35 -0.64
C TYR A 4 -6.25 -10.65 -0.13
N LEU A 5 -5.37 -9.66 -0.03
CA LEU A 5 -3.99 -9.86 0.42
C LEU A 5 -3.93 -10.39 1.86
N ALA A 6 -4.82 -9.90 2.75
CA ALA A 6 -4.95 -10.40 4.11
C ALA A 6 -5.49 -11.83 4.17
N ALA A 7 -6.50 -12.15 3.34
CA ALA A 7 -7.02 -13.52 3.22
C ALA A 7 -5.98 -14.50 2.67
N LEU A 8 -5.15 -14.04 1.72
CA LEU A 8 -4.10 -14.83 1.09
C LEU A 8 -2.96 -15.17 2.05
N ARG A 9 -2.66 -14.29 3.02
CA ARG A 9 -1.57 -14.37 4.02
C ARG A 9 -0.15 -14.36 3.46
N LEU A 10 0.07 -14.80 2.21
CA LEU A 10 1.39 -14.87 1.60
C LEU A 10 2.18 -13.55 1.73
N PRO A 11 1.60 -12.35 1.51
CA PRO A 11 2.36 -11.12 1.69
C PRO A 11 2.87 -10.93 3.13
N ALA A 12 2.02 -11.17 4.12
CA ALA A 12 2.39 -11.02 5.53
C ALA A 12 3.50 -12.01 5.96
N LEU A 13 3.59 -13.17 5.32
CA LEU A 13 4.54 -14.23 5.68
C LEU A 13 5.84 -14.18 4.86
N LEU A 14 5.78 -13.73 3.61
CA LEU A 14 6.87 -13.92 2.64
C LEU A 14 7.54 -12.61 2.21
N ASP A 15 6.90 -11.46 2.40
CA ASP A 15 7.43 -10.17 1.91
C ASP A 15 8.81 -9.87 2.48
N ALA A 16 9.02 -10.09 3.79
CA ALA A 16 10.32 -9.86 4.43
C ALA A 16 11.45 -10.70 3.80
N ARG A 17 11.17 -11.95 3.43
CA ARG A 17 12.15 -12.83 2.76
C ARG A 17 12.43 -12.38 1.33
N ALA A 18 11.41 -11.91 0.64
CA ALA A 18 11.57 -11.37 -0.71
C ALA A 18 12.37 -10.06 -0.71
N ASP A 19 12.13 -9.18 0.27
CA ASP A 19 12.90 -7.96 0.47
C ASP A 19 14.37 -8.26 0.83
N GLU A 20 14.62 -9.18 1.78
CA GLU A 20 15.97 -9.64 2.15
C GLU A 20 16.73 -10.18 0.94
N LEU A 21 16.08 -10.99 0.10
CA LEU A 21 16.67 -11.52 -1.12
C LEU A 21 16.98 -10.43 -2.15
N ALA A 22 16.09 -9.44 -2.30
CA ALA A 22 16.32 -8.31 -3.20
C ALA A 22 17.52 -7.47 -2.76
N ASP A 23 17.66 -7.22 -1.46
CA ASP A 23 18.80 -6.51 -0.89
C ASP A 23 20.10 -7.30 -1.00
N GLU A 24 20.07 -8.61 -0.76
CA GLU A 24 21.25 -9.48 -0.88
C GLU A 24 21.77 -9.53 -2.32
N LEU A 25 20.86 -9.70 -3.29
CA LEU A 25 21.23 -9.86 -4.70
C LEU A 25 21.46 -8.52 -5.42
N ASP A 26 20.99 -7.42 -4.84
CA ASP A 26 20.86 -6.12 -5.50
C ASP A 26 20.14 -6.23 -6.86
N GLU A 27 19.13 -7.09 -6.90
CA GLU A 27 18.27 -7.37 -8.05
C GLU A 27 16.80 -7.30 -7.63
N SER A 28 15.89 -7.15 -8.59
CA SER A 28 14.47 -7.07 -8.21
C SER A 28 13.91 -8.45 -7.90
N VAL A 29 13.16 -8.55 -6.81
CA VAL A 29 12.43 -9.76 -6.42
C VAL A 29 10.94 -9.49 -6.41
N SER A 30 10.14 -10.46 -6.87
CA SER A 30 8.68 -10.34 -6.86
C SER A 30 8.02 -11.66 -6.54
N LEU A 31 6.81 -11.57 -5.96
CA LEU A 31 5.93 -12.71 -5.75
C LEU A 31 4.67 -12.50 -6.59
N ALA A 32 4.28 -13.52 -7.36
CA ALA A 32 3.07 -13.50 -8.19
C ALA A 32 2.15 -14.68 -7.87
N VAL A 33 0.86 -14.53 -8.18
CA VAL A 33 -0.15 -15.59 -8.12
C VAL A 33 -0.81 -15.74 -9.49
N ALA A 34 -1.38 -16.92 -9.76
CA ALA A 34 -2.20 -17.14 -10.94
C ALA A 34 -3.48 -16.31 -10.87
N ASP A 35 -3.83 -15.63 -11.97
CA ASP A 35 -5.12 -14.95 -12.14
C ASP A 35 -5.67 -15.34 -13.51
N ARG A 36 -6.35 -16.49 -13.56
CA ARG A 36 -6.86 -17.13 -14.78
C ARG A 36 -5.73 -17.35 -15.80
N ASP A 37 -5.82 -16.70 -16.96
CA ASP A 37 -4.91 -16.73 -18.09
C ASP A 37 -3.74 -15.74 -17.98
N GLY A 38 -3.61 -15.09 -16.82
CA GLY A 38 -2.53 -14.17 -16.48
C GLY A 38 -1.90 -14.47 -15.12
N ILE A 39 -0.93 -13.63 -14.76
CA ILE A 39 -0.33 -13.60 -13.43
C ILE A 39 -0.55 -12.23 -12.81
N ARG A 40 -0.69 -12.18 -11.48
CA ARG A 40 -0.83 -10.93 -10.75
C ARG A 40 0.18 -10.84 -9.61
N PHE A 41 0.88 -9.72 -9.50
CA PHE A 41 1.84 -9.52 -8.41
C PHE A 41 1.13 -9.31 -7.07
N ILE A 42 1.66 -9.93 -6.02
CA ILE A 42 1.24 -9.73 -4.63
C ILE A 42 2.34 -9.06 -3.78
N HIS A 43 3.58 -9.04 -4.28
CA HIS A 43 4.73 -8.35 -3.68
C HIS A 43 5.73 -7.92 -4.76
N GLN A 44 6.41 -6.79 -4.55
CA GLN A 44 7.43 -6.23 -5.44
C GLN A 44 8.52 -5.50 -4.64
N ALA A 45 9.75 -5.98 -4.73
CA ALA A 45 10.96 -5.37 -4.18
C ALA A 45 11.91 -4.99 -5.32
N THR A 46 11.80 -3.77 -5.82
CA THR A 46 12.60 -3.32 -6.97
C THR A 46 14.00 -2.85 -6.56
N ARG A 47 15.03 -3.31 -7.27
CA ARG A 47 16.42 -2.80 -7.19
C ARG A 47 16.95 -2.56 -8.61
N ARG A 48 17.75 -1.50 -8.80
CA ARG A 48 18.46 -1.16 -10.06
C ARG A 48 17.59 -1.21 -11.34
N ARG A 49 16.42 -0.58 -11.31
CA ARG A 49 15.39 -0.60 -12.39
C ARG A 49 15.37 0.59 -13.34
N ALA A 50 16.43 1.40 -13.41
CA ALA A 50 16.44 2.59 -14.27
C ALA A 50 16.26 2.29 -15.78
N MET A 51 16.53 1.05 -16.23
CA MET A 51 16.56 0.66 -17.64
C MET A 51 15.42 -0.28 -18.07
N SER A 52 14.43 -0.57 -17.22
CA SER A 52 13.33 -1.49 -17.58
C SER A 52 12.01 -1.10 -16.92
N LEU A 53 10.91 -1.57 -17.50
CA LEU A 53 9.59 -1.53 -16.90
C LEU A 53 9.62 -2.12 -15.48
N SER A 54 8.89 -1.48 -14.59
CA SER A 54 8.64 -1.97 -13.23
C SER A 54 7.15 -2.16 -13.04
N PHE A 55 6.80 -3.25 -12.37
CA PHE A 55 5.41 -3.59 -12.08
C PHE A 55 5.10 -3.32 -10.62
N ARG A 56 3.81 -3.23 -10.32
CA ARG A 56 3.26 -2.93 -9.00
C ARG A 56 2.50 -4.12 -8.47
N ILE A 57 2.28 -4.13 -7.15
CA ILE A 57 1.33 -5.06 -6.55
C ILE A 57 -0.03 -4.85 -7.22
N GLY A 58 -0.63 -5.95 -7.67
CA GLY A 58 -1.89 -5.97 -8.39
C GLY A 58 -1.78 -5.79 -9.90
N ASP A 59 -0.63 -5.47 -10.50
CA ASP A 59 -0.52 -5.45 -11.97
C ASP A 59 -0.73 -6.86 -12.53
N LEU A 60 -1.48 -6.94 -13.63
CA LEU A 60 -1.81 -8.18 -14.34
C LEU A 60 -0.96 -8.28 -15.61
N LEU A 61 -0.26 -9.40 -15.79
CA LEU A 61 0.51 -9.71 -16.99
C LEU A 61 -0.05 -10.97 -17.66
N PRO A 62 0.03 -11.09 -19.01
CA PRO A 62 -0.38 -12.31 -19.71
C PRO A 62 0.58 -13.45 -19.36
N ALA A 63 0.05 -14.61 -19.01
CA ALA A 63 0.85 -15.71 -18.46
C ALA A 63 1.99 -16.12 -19.40
N GLU A 64 1.72 -16.20 -20.70
CA GLU A 64 2.68 -16.63 -21.71
C GLU A 64 3.89 -15.69 -21.89
N ARG A 65 3.80 -14.43 -21.42
CA ARG A 65 4.92 -13.47 -21.50
C ARG A 65 5.74 -13.40 -20.23
N THR A 66 5.62 -14.38 -19.34
CA THR A 66 6.28 -14.35 -18.03
C THR A 66 6.87 -15.70 -17.67
N ALA A 67 7.90 -15.73 -16.82
CA ALA A 67 8.40 -16.97 -16.23
C ALA A 67 7.36 -17.63 -15.28
N PRO A 68 6.71 -16.90 -14.34
CA PRO A 68 5.68 -17.48 -13.48
C PRO A 68 4.49 -18.09 -14.23
N GLY A 69 4.08 -17.52 -15.36
CA GLY A 69 2.94 -18.03 -16.12
C GLY A 69 3.15 -19.47 -16.61
N ALA A 70 4.37 -19.81 -17.03
CA ALA A 70 4.71 -21.19 -17.40
C ALA A 70 4.59 -22.16 -16.21
N LEU A 71 4.98 -21.72 -14.99
CA LEU A 71 4.83 -22.51 -13.77
C LEU A 71 3.35 -22.72 -13.41
N PHE A 72 2.52 -21.67 -13.45
CA PHE A 72 1.10 -21.81 -13.14
C PHE A 72 0.35 -22.68 -14.16
N ALA A 73 0.75 -22.61 -15.44
CA ALA A 73 0.16 -23.44 -16.50
C ALA A 73 0.39 -24.95 -16.30
N THR A 74 1.36 -25.35 -15.47
CA THR A 74 1.56 -26.77 -15.10
C THR A 74 0.37 -27.35 -14.32
N GLU A 75 -0.40 -26.50 -13.62
CA GLU A 75 -1.59 -26.90 -12.87
C GLU A 75 -2.91 -26.56 -13.58
N TRP A 76 -2.86 -26.09 -14.84
CA TRP A 76 -4.06 -25.74 -15.59
C TRP A 76 -4.91 -26.97 -15.93
N THR A 77 -6.21 -26.82 -15.70
CA THR A 77 -7.23 -27.72 -16.21
C THR A 77 -7.46 -27.47 -17.71
N GLU A 78 -8.21 -28.36 -18.37
CA GLU A 78 -8.57 -28.13 -19.78
C GLU A 78 -9.47 -26.89 -19.95
N ALA A 79 -10.26 -26.56 -18.92
CA ALA A 79 -11.05 -25.33 -18.93
C ALA A 79 -10.16 -24.08 -18.89
N ASP A 80 -9.08 -24.10 -18.09
CA ASP A 80 -8.11 -23.00 -18.01
C ASP A 80 -7.36 -22.83 -19.35
N ARG A 81 -6.90 -23.93 -19.95
CA ARG A 81 -6.27 -23.92 -21.28
C ARG A 81 -7.19 -23.34 -22.35
N ARG A 82 -8.46 -23.77 -22.36
CA ARG A 82 -9.46 -23.24 -23.30
C ARG A 82 -9.68 -21.73 -23.09
N ALA A 83 -9.85 -21.27 -21.85
CA ALA A 83 -10.04 -19.85 -21.54
C ALA A 83 -8.83 -19.00 -21.99
N TRP A 84 -7.61 -19.51 -21.82
CA TRP A 84 -6.40 -18.86 -22.32
C TRP A 84 -6.38 -18.74 -23.84
N ARG A 85 -6.70 -19.83 -24.58
CA ARG A 85 -6.80 -19.80 -26.06
C ARG A 85 -7.89 -18.83 -26.54
N GLU A 86 -9.04 -18.82 -25.87
CA GLU A 86 -10.14 -17.89 -26.16
C GLU A 86 -9.71 -16.42 -25.96
N ARG A 87 -9.00 -16.11 -24.86
CA ARG A 87 -8.45 -14.77 -24.64
C ARG A 87 -7.46 -14.39 -25.73
N ARG A 88 -6.53 -15.28 -26.07
CA ARG A 88 -5.51 -15.05 -27.11
C ARG A 88 -6.12 -14.76 -28.47
N ALA A 89 -7.21 -15.44 -28.82
CA ALA A 89 -7.96 -15.18 -30.05
C ALA A 89 -8.71 -13.84 -30.01
N ALA A 90 -9.28 -13.47 -28.86
CA ALA A 90 -10.05 -12.23 -28.69
C ALA A 90 -9.18 -10.97 -28.51
N ASP A 91 -7.98 -11.11 -27.95
CA ASP A 91 -7.02 -10.04 -27.66
C ASP A 91 -5.60 -10.44 -28.11
N PRO A 92 -5.34 -10.50 -29.43
CA PRO A 92 -4.07 -10.98 -29.97
C PRO A 92 -2.88 -10.06 -29.64
N GLU A 93 -3.15 -8.78 -29.40
CA GLU A 93 -2.15 -7.73 -29.12
C GLU A 93 -1.94 -7.47 -27.61
N ASP A 94 -2.58 -8.25 -26.73
CA ASP A 94 -2.55 -8.09 -25.27
C ASP A 94 -3.03 -6.71 -24.76
N ARG A 95 -3.97 -6.05 -25.46
CA ARG A 95 -4.50 -4.73 -25.04
C ARG A 95 -5.26 -4.78 -23.71
N GLY A 96 -5.75 -5.95 -23.32
CA GLY A 96 -6.34 -6.23 -22.01
C GLY A 96 -5.33 -6.22 -20.86
N PHE A 97 -4.03 -6.15 -21.15
CA PHE A 97 -2.93 -6.11 -20.18
C PHE A 97 -2.16 -4.77 -20.29
N PRO A 98 -2.73 -3.64 -19.84
CA PRO A 98 -2.14 -2.32 -20.04
C PRO A 98 -0.82 -2.09 -19.31
N ALA A 99 -0.38 -3.03 -18.46
CA ALA A 99 0.90 -2.97 -17.77
C ALA A 99 2.08 -3.40 -18.67
N VAL A 100 1.83 -4.07 -19.79
CA VAL A 100 2.87 -4.51 -20.73
C VAL A 100 2.76 -3.78 -22.07
N PRO A 101 3.86 -3.64 -22.83
CA PRO A 101 3.78 -3.19 -24.21
C PRO A 101 2.87 -4.10 -25.04
N SER A 102 2.10 -3.52 -25.95
CA SER A 102 1.29 -4.28 -26.91
C SER A 102 2.16 -5.26 -27.66
N ARG A 103 1.61 -6.44 -27.95
CA ARG A 103 2.35 -7.49 -28.64
C ARG A 103 2.47 -7.15 -30.13
N GLU A 104 3.69 -6.97 -30.60
CA GLU A 104 3.98 -6.73 -32.04
C GLU A 104 4.05 -8.05 -32.83
N HIS A 105 4.56 -9.12 -32.23
CA HIS A 105 4.76 -10.42 -32.89
C HIS A 105 4.19 -11.58 -32.06
N PRO A 106 3.06 -12.20 -32.47
CA PRO A 106 2.49 -13.36 -31.79
C PRO A 106 3.32 -14.63 -31.98
N TRP A 107 3.76 -15.23 -30.87
CA TRP A 107 4.31 -16.59 -30.85
C TRP A 107 3.20 -17.63 -31.05
N PRO A 108 3.51 -18.81 -31.63
CA PRO A 108 2.59 -19.94 -31.65
C PRO A 108 2.22 -20.39 -30.23
N ASP A 109 0.98 -20.80 -30.04
CA ASP A 109 0.48 -21.29 -28.73
C ASP A 109 1.31 -22.48 -28.20
N GLU A 110 1.79 -23.33 -29.11
CA GLU A 110 2.67 -24.48 -28.83
C GLU A 110 3.96 -24.09 -28.08
N GLU A 111 4.47 -22.87 -28.29
CA GLU A 111 5.68 -22.40 -27.61
C GLU A 111 5.45 -22.23 -26.10
N PHE A 112 4.29 -21.67 -25.71
CA PHE A 112 3.94 -21.53 -24.31
C PHE A 112 3.66 -22.88 -23.67
N GLU A 113 2.95 -23.77 -24.35
CA GLU A 113 2.69 -25.13 -23.87
C GLU A 113 4.00 -25.91 -23.66
N ARG A 114 4.97 -25.79 -24.59
CA ARG A 114 6.32 -26.37 -24.43
C ARG A 114 7.04 -25.81 -23.21
N ARG A 115 6.99 -24.49 -22.97
CA ARG A 115 7.61 -23.85 -21.79
C ARG A 115 6.95 -24.32 -20.50
N ALA A 116 5.63 -24.49 -20.47
CA ALA A 116 4.92 -25.03 -19.32
C ALA A 116 5.30 -26.50 -19.05
N ALA A 117 5.36 -27.33 -20.10
CA ALA A 117 5.81 -28.72 -19.97
C ALA A 117 7.24 -28.83 -19.43
N GLN A 118 8.15 -27.98 -19.92
CA GLN A 118 9.53 -27.92 -19.44
C GLN A 118 9.59 -27.45 -17.96
N ALA A 119 8.80 -26.43 -17.61
CA ALA A 119 8.74 -25.92 -16.23
C ALA A 119 8.23 -26.96 -15.22
N ALA A 120 7.34 -27.87 -15.66
CA ALA A 120 6.87 -28.98 -14.83
C ALA A 120 7.99 -29.99 -14.50
N VAL A 121 8.92 -30.23 -15.43
CA VAL A 121 10.08 -31.12 -15.23
C VAL A 121 11.14 -30.43 -14.40
N ASP A 122 11.43 -29.17 -14.71
CA ASP A 122 12.56 -28.43 -14.15
C ASP A 122 12.31 -27.88 -12.74
N GLY A 123 11.04 -27.59 -12.42
CA GLY A 123 10.65 -26.91 -11.18
C GLY A 123 11.07 -25.43 -11.14
N TRP A 124 11.34 -24.83 -12.30
CA TRP A 124 11.61 -23.40 -12.49
C TRP A 124 11.28 -23.01 -13.94
N ALA A 125 11.21 -21.71 -14.23
CA ALA A 125 10.98 -21.20 -15.56
C ALA A 125 11.81 -19.94 -15.85
N LEU A 126 12.03 -19.66 -17.12
CA LEU A 126 12.79 -18.49 -17.60
C LEU A 126 11.92 -17.57 -18.45
N ASP A 127 12.23 -16.28 -18.32
CA ASP A 127 11.79 -15.19 -19.17
C ASP A 127 13.04 -14.60 -19.82
N ASP A 128 13.14 -14.78 -21.13
CA ASP A 128 14.17 -14.15 -21.96
C ASP A 128 13.49 -13.09 -22.82
N GLN A 129 13.33 -11.89 -22.25
CA GLN A 129 12.84 -10.70 -22.96
C GLN A 129 11.42 -10.86 -23.53
N LEU A 130 10.56 -11.62 -22.85
CA LEU A 130 9.19 -11.89 -23.29
C LEU A 130 8.25 -10.69 -23.11
N ILE A 131 8.57 -9.82 -22.15
CA ILE A 131 7.85 -8.57 -21.91
C ILE A 131 8.39 -7.48 -22.84
N GLU A 132 9.68 -7.19 -22.74
CA GLU A 132 10.36 -6.16 -23.50
C GLU A 132 11.85 -6.50 -23.67
N PRO A 133 12.52 -5.94 -24.69
CA PRO A 133 13.96 -6.09 -24.86
C PRO A 133 14.71 -5.66 -23.59
N GLY A 134 15.70 -6.46 -23.21
CA GLY A 134 16.52 -6.23 -22.03
C GLY A 134 16.00 -6.81 -20.72
N LEU A 135 14.69 -7.03 -20.55
CA LEU A 135 14.15 -7.62 -19.32
C LEU A 135 14.37 -9.15 -19.30
N VAL A 136 14.98 -9.68 -18.24
CA VAL A 136 15.14 -11.13 -18.06
C VAL A 136 14.70 -11.53 -16.64
N ALA A 137 14.10 -12.72 -16.48
CA ALA A 137 13.69 -13.21 -15.18
C ALA A 137 13.80 -14.73 -15.05
N VAL A 138 14.08 -15.21 -13.83
CA VAL A 138 13.99 -16.62 -13.45
C VAL A 138 13.00 -16.77 -12.31
N ALA A 139 12.10 -17.76 -12.42
CA ALA A 139 11.03 -17.99 -11.44
C ALA A 139 11.06 -19.41 -10.89
N VAL A 140 10.70 -19.57 -9.61
CA VAL A 140 10.57 -20.84 -8.89
C VAL A 140 9.22 -20.84 -8.15
N PRO A 141 8.44 -21.94 -8.18
CA PRO A 141 7.17 -22.01 -7.49
C PRO A 141 7.39 -22.19 -5.98
N VAL A 142 6.65 -21.43 -5.17
CA VAL A 142 6.52 -21.65 -3.73
C VAL A 142 5.27 -22.49 -3.51
N ARG A 143 5.42 -23.68 -2.93
CA ARG A 143 4.30 -24.62 -2.75
C ARG A 143 3.65 -24.47 -1.39
N ASP A 144 2.33 -24.59 -1.38
CA ASP A 144 1.57 -24.71 -0.15
C ASP A 144 1.89 -26.08 0.50
N PRO A 145 2.33 -26.11 1.77
CA PRO A 145 2.82 -27.33 2.41
C PRO A 145 1.71 -28.36 2.70
N HIS A 146 0.43 -27.97 2.66
CA HIS A 146 -0.70 -28.86 2.96
C HIS A 146 -1.26 -29.50 1.70
N THR A 147 -1.31 -28.75 0.60
CA THR A 147 -1.92 -29.18 -0.67
C THR A 147 -0.88 -29.60 -1.71
N GLY A 148 0.38 -29.19 -1.56
CA GLY A 148 1.45 -29.38 -2.55
C GLY A 148 1.32 -28.52 -3.80
N ARG A 149 0.23 -27.75 -3.92
CA ARG A 149 -0.06 -26.87 -5.06
C ARG A 149 0.80 -25.61 -5.00
N ILE A 150 0.98 -24.95 -6.14
CA ILE A 150 1.68 -23.66 -6.19
C ILE A 150 0.83 -22.61 -5.45
N ALA A 151 1.37 -22.07 -4.34
CA ALA A 151 0.76 -20.98 -3.59
C ALA A 151 1.04 -19.63 -4.26
N CYS A 152 2.30 -19.42 -4.65
CA CYS A 152 2.76 -18.29 -5.45
C CYS A 152 4.03 -18.68 -6.22
N ALA A 153 4.54 -17.80 -7.07
CA ALA A 153 5.83 -17.96 -7.73
C ALA A 153 6.74 -16.79 -7.35
N ALA A 154 7.96 -17.12 -6.90
CA ALA A 154 9.00 -16.14 -6.60
C ALA A 154 9.89 -15.95 -7.83
N SER A 155 10.13 -14.70 -8.21
CA SER A 155 10.96 -14.37 -9.38
C SER A 155 12.09 -13.42 -9.01
N VAL A 156 13.29 -13.70 -9.51
CA VAL A 156 14.38 -12.74 -9.59
C VAL A 156 14.40 -12.18 -11.01
N VAL A 157 14.33 -10.86 -11.12
CA VAL A 157 14.28 -10.15 -12.39
C VAL A 157 15.56 -9.31 -12.50
N SER A 158 16.20 -9.31 -13.67
CA SER A 158 17.42 -8.55 -13.96
C SER A 158 17.30 -7.81 -15.30
N HIS A 159 18.43 -7.43 -15.89
CA HIS A 159 18.54 -6.82 -17.20
C HIS A 159 19.71 -7.43 -17.99
N THR A 160 19.59 -7.51 -19.33
CA THR A 160 20.61 -8.12 -20.20
C THR A 160 21.98 -7.48 -20.15
N SER A 161 22.06 -6.21 -19.73
CA SER A 161 23.35 -5.53 -19.48
C SER A 161 24.15 -6.13 -18.33
N ARG A 162 23.52 -6.96 -17.48
CA ARG A 162 24.16 -7.65 -16.35
C ARG A 162 24.19 -9.16 -16.56
N HIS A 163 23.06 -9.72 -16.98
CA HIS A 163 22.89 -11.16 -17.16
C HIS A 163 22.12 -11.45 -18.45
N THR A 164 22.65 -12.33 -19.29
CA THR A 164 21.78 -13.04 -20.26
C THR A 164 20.78 -13.91 -19.49
N ALA A 165 19.67 -14.33 -20.11
CA ALA A 165 18.70 -15.19 -19.43
C ALA A 165 19.34 -16.49 -18.91
N ALA A 166 20.20 -17.14 -19.71
CA ALA A 166 20.96 -18.31 -19.28
C ALA A 166 21.94 -17.99 -18.13
N GLY A 167 22.66 -16.86 -18.22
CA GLY A 167 23.56 -16.42 -17.15
C GLY A 167 22.83 -16.09 -15.84
N LEU A 168 21.64 -15.51 -15.91
CA LEU A 168 20.78 -15.25 -14.75
C LEU A 168 20.38 -16.55 -14.06
N ARG A 169 19.94 -17.55 -14.84
CA ARG A 169 19.62 -18.89 -14.35
C ARG A 169 20.83 -19.50 -13.64
N ASP A 170 21.98 -19.57 -14.31
CA ASP A 170 23.15 -20.27 -13.79
C ASP A 170 23.70 -19.61 -12.51
N THR A 171 23.57 -18.28 -12.41
CA THR A 171 24.10 -17.52 -11.27
C THR A 171 23.11 -17.48 -10.09
N LEU A 172 21.82 -17.20 -10.33
CA LEU A 172 20.89 -16.84 -9.26
C LEU A 172 19.85 -17.92 -8.94
N LEU A 173 19.62 -18.90 -9.82
CA LEU A 173 18.65 -19.98 -9.54
C LEU A 173 18.96 -20.78 -8.27
N PRO A 174 20.23 -21.16 -7.97
CA PRO A 174 20.54 -21.88 -6.73
C PRO A 174 20.14 -21.09 -5.47
N ARG A 175 20.42 -19.78 -5.45
CA ARG A 175 20.08 -18.90 -4.32
C ARG A 175 18.58 -18.66 -4.22
N LEU A 176 17.88 -18.48 -5.35
CA LEU A 176 16.42 -18.38 -5.40
C LEU A 176 15.75 -19.66 -4.89
N ARG A 177 16.23 -20.84 -5.26
CA ARG A 177 15.73 -22.12 -4.74
C ARG A 177 15.88 -22.23 -3.22
N ALA A 178 17.03 -21.80 -2.68
CA ALA A 178 17.23 -21.74 -1.23
C ALA A 178 16.23 -20.79 -0.55
N ALA A 179 16.02 -19.59 -1.12
CA ALA A 179 15.02 -18.64 -0.60
C ALA A 179 13.60 -19.22 -0.63
N VAL A 180 13.21 -19.89 -1.72
CA VAL A 180 11.91 -20.55 -1.84
C VAL A 180 11.75 -21.67 -0.81
N ALA A 181 12.79 -22.48 -0.57
CA ALA A 181 12.74 -23.51 0.47
C ALA A 181 12.51 -22.91 1.86
N ASP A 182 13.10 -21.75 2.15
CA ASP A 182 12.85 -21.02 3.40
C ASP A 182 11.45 -20.41 3.46
N MET A 183 10.93 -19.88 2.35
CA MET A 183 9.53 -19.43 2.25
C MET A 183 8.55 -20.59 2.54
N GLU A 184 8.76 -21.77 1.94
CA GLU A 184 7.93 -22.96 2.20
C GLU A 184 8.04 -23.44 3.65
N ARG A 185 9.21 -23.30 4.27
CA ARG A 185 9.43 -23.61 5.68
C ARG A 185 8.63 -22.66 6.58
N GLU A 186 8.63 -21.36 6.28
CA GLU A 186 7.84 -20.35 6.98
C GLU A 186 6.34 -20.67 6.89
N LEU A 187 5.84 -21.00 5.68
CA LEU A 187 4.45 -21.39 5.48
C LEU A 187 4.07 -22.64 6.28
N ARG A 188 4.99 -23.59 6.47
CA ARG A 188 4.75 -24.82 7.23
C ARG A 188 4.74 -24.60 8.73
N GLN A 189 5.59 -23.70 9.23
CA GLN A 189 5.73 -23.41 10.67
C GLN A 189 4.63 -22.47 11.17
N THR A 190 4.07 -21.65 10.28
CA THR A 190 3.04 -20.68 10.65
C THR A 190 1.70 -21.38 10.92
N SER A 191 1.18 -21.23 12.14
CA SER A 191 -0.13 -21.75 12.51
C SER A 191 -1.27 -21.11 11.71
N ALA A 192 -2.40 -21.81 11.61
CA ALA A 192 -3.62 -21.23 11.07
C ALA A 192 -4.01 -19.98 11.89
N PRO A 193 -4.49 -18.90 11.26
CA PRO A 193 -4.91 -17.72 11.99
C PRO A 193 -6.13 -18.08 12.84
N GLU A 194 -6.09 -17.71 14.13
CA GLU A 194 -7.27 -17.75 14.99
C GLU A 194 -8.32 -16.81 14.38
N PRO A 195 -9.51 -17.31 14.00
CA PRO A 195 -10.59 -16.44 13.58
C PRO A 195 -11.06 -15.67 14.82
N GLY A 196 -10.55 -14.44 15.00
CA GLY A 196 -11.06 -13.52 16.00
C GLY A 196 -12.57 -13.32 15.85
N SER A 197 -13.22 -12.64 16.81
CA SER A 197 -14.65 -12.33 16.69
C SER A 197 -14.94 -11.67 15.34
N GLY A 198 -15.61 -12.39 14.44
CA GLY A 198 -15.90 -11.90 13.10
C GLY A 198 -16.66 -10.58 13.20
N PRO A 199 -16.43 -9.63 12.26
CA PRO A 199 -17.14 -8.36 12.28
C PRO A 199 -18.64 -8.60 12.18
N SER A 200 -19.44 -7.61 12.55
CA SER A 200 -20.88 -7.63 12.36
C SER A 200 -21.35 -6.27 11.89
N GLY A 201 -22.36 -6.27 11.03
CA GLY A 201 -23.01 -5.04 10.58
C GLY A 201 -22.15 -4.15 9.67
N LEU A 202 -21.17 -4.70 8.95
CA LEU A 202 -20.29 -3.90 8.09
C LEU A 202 -21.03 -3.02 7.07
N ALA A 203 -22.22 -3.42 6.62
CA ALA A 203 -23.02 -2.68 5.63
C ALA A 203 -24.16 -1.84 6.22
N THR A 204 -24.26 -1.73 7.55
CA THR A 204 -25.37 -1.04 8.24
C THR A 204 -25.40 0.47 7.95
N TRP A 205 -24.23 1.08 7.74
CA TRP A 205 -24.09 2.51 7.39
C TRP A 205 -24.84 2.90 6.11
N THR A 206 -25.02 1.95 5.18
CA THR A 206 -25.61 2.21 3.85
C THR A 206 -27.05 2.72 3.92
N GLY A 207 -27.80 2.33 4.96
CA GLY A 207 -29.18 2.79 5.16
C GLY A 207 -29.25 4.29 5.53
N ALA A 208 -28.35 4.75 6.40
CA ALA A 208 -28.29 6.17 6.79
C ALA A 208 -27.90 7.05 5.60
N SER A 209 -26.87 6.66 4.84
CA SER A 209 -26.48 7.40 3.62
C SER A 209 -27.58 7.40 2.55
N LYS A 210 -28.39 6.34 2.47
CA LYS A 210 -29.53 6.30 1.55
C LYS A 210 -30.63 7.30 1.94
N GLN A 211 -30.87 7.48 3.24
CA GLN A 211 -31.83 8.47 3.74
C GLN A 211 -31.35 9.90 3.48
N GLU A 212 -30.05 10.16 3.70
CA GLU A 212 -29.43 11.48 3.50
C GLU A 212 -29.34 11.87 2.01
N LEU A 213 -28.80 10.98 1.17
CA LEU A 213 -28.45 11.28 -0.23
C LEU A 213 -29.56 10.91 -1.23
N GLY A 214 -30.61 10.24 -0.78
CA GLY A 214 -31.78 9.88 -1.59
C GLY A 214 -31.41 9.12 -2.88
N ARG A 215 -31.84 9.64 -4.03
CA ARG A 215 -31.59 9.00 -5.35
C ARG A 215 -30.14 9.05 -5.80
N GLY A 216 -29.33 9.97 -5.27
CA GLY A 216 -27.90 10.08 -5.62
C GLY A 216 -27.04 8.91 -5.11
N PHE A 217 -27.56 8.10 -4.17
CA PHE A 217 -26.84 6.98 -3.59
C PHE A 217 -27.41 5.62 -4.04
N VAL A 218 -26.56 4.81 -4.68
CA VAL A 218 -26.89 3.45 -5.13
C VAL A 218 -26.52 2.45 -4.03
N GLU A 219 -27.48 2.20 -3.14
CA GLU A 219 -27.27 1.37 -1.94
C GLU A 219 -26.83 -0.06 -2.27
N SER A 220 -27.33 -0.66 -3.36
CA SER A 220 -26.93 -2.01 -3.78
C SER A 220 -25.45 -2.10 -4.16
N LEU A 221 -24.88 -1.04 -4.75
CA LEU A 221 -23.45 -0.98 -5.08
C LEU A 221 -22.62 -0.89 -3.80
N ALA A 222 -22.99 0.01 -2.87
CA ALA A 222 -22.30 0.16 -1.59
C ALA A 222 -22.34 -1.14 -0.75
N ARG A 223 -23.51 -1.77 -0.64
CA ARG A 223 -23.67 -3.07 0.02
C ARG A 223 -22.85 -4.16 -0.66
N GLY A 224 -22.85 -4.19 -1.99
CA GLY A 224 -22.01 -5.09 -2.77
C GLY A 224 -20.55 -4.94 -2.39
N LEU A 225 -19.96 -3.75 -2.56
CA LEU A 225 -18.54 -3.50 -2.27
C LEU A 225 -18.18 -3.87 -0.82
N THR A 226 -19.09 -3.62 0.12
CA THR A 226 -18.94 -4.02 1.53
C THR A 226 -18.87 -5.54 1.73
N VAL A 227 -19.49 -6.36 0.87
CA VAL A 227 -19.37 -7.83 0.96
C VAL A 227 -17.92 -8.29 0.77
N LEU A 228 -17.13 -7.61 -0.08
CA LEU A 228 -15.71 -7.95 -0.28
C LEU A 228 -14.87 -7.71 0.99
N THR A 229 -15.27 -6.79 1.87
CA THR A 229 -14.56 -6.48 3.12
C THR A 229 -14.90 -7.43 4.27
N ALA A 230 -15.88 -8.33 4.07
CA ALA A 230 -16.17 -9.41 5.01
C ALA A 230 -15.05 -10.47 5.04
N PHE A 231 -14.24 -10.57 3.98
CA PHE A 231 -13.10 -11.47 3.89
C PHE A 231 -11.82 -10.83 4.45
N GLY A 232 -10.86 -11.65 4.86
CA GLY A 232 -9.57 -11.19 5.33
C GLY A 232 -8.79 -12.30 6.02
N GLU A 233 -7.77 -11.93 6.80
CA GLU A 233 -7.00 -12.87 7.61
C GLU A 233 -7.91 -13.61 8.61
N GLY A 234 -7.73 -14.92 8.75
CA GLY A 234 -8.63 -15.79 9.51
C GLY A 234 -10.01 -16.03 8.87
N ARG A 235 -10.31 -15.37 7.75
CA ARG A 235 -11.62 -15.34 7.07
C ARG A 235 -11.45 -15.44 5.56
N ALA A 236 -10.54 -16.29 5.11
CA ALA A 236 -10.22 -16.45 3.69
C ALA A 236 -11.35 -17.14 2.92
N ALA A 237 -12.02 -18.11 3.55
CA ALA A 237 -13.16 -18.83 3.02
C ALA A 237 -14.37 -18.64 3.94
N LEU A 238 -15.47 -18.10 3.42
CA LEU A 238 -16.69 -17.84 4.20
C LEU A 238 -17.91 -18.46 3.53
N THR A 239 -18.78 -19.08 4.33
CA THR A 239 -20.12 -19.49 3.90
C THR A 239 -21.01 -18.28 3.65
N LEU A 240 -22.10 -18.47 2.90
CA LEU A 240 -23.14 -17.45 2.74
C LEU A 240 -23.69 -16.95 4.09
N THR A 241 -23.78 -17.83 5.10
CA THR A 241 -24.28 -17.45 6.43
C THR A 241 -23.31 -16.50 7.12
N GLU A 242 -22.01 -16.80 7.06
CA GLU A 242 -20.97 -15.95 7.66
C GLU A 242 -20.87 -14.60 6.96
N VAL A 243 -20.98 -14.57 5.62
CA VAL A 243 -21.02 -13.31 4.86
C VAL A 243 -22.22 -12.45 5.26
N ALA A 244 -23.41 -13.05 5.38
CA ALA A 244 -24.61 -12.34 5.80
C ALA A 244 -24.47 -11.79 7.23
N LYS A 245 -23.94 -12.60 8.16
CA LYS A 245 -23.68 -12.19 9.55
C LYS A 245 -22.64 -11.06 9.63
N ALA A 246 -21.57 -11.17 8.87
CA ALA A 246 -20.48 -10.20 8.85
C ALA A 246 -20.95 -8.83 8.32
N THR A 247 -21.73 -8.85 7.26
CA THR A 247 -22.23 -7.64 6.62
C THR A 247 -23.48 -7.06 7.28
N GLY A 248 -24.24 -7.87 8.01
CA GLY A 248 -25.57 -7.49 8.51
C GLY A 248 -26.65 -7.48 7.42
N LEU A 249 -26.35 -8.04 6.24
CA LEU A 249 -27.29 -8.09 5.12
C LEU A 249 -28.23 -9.29 5.23
N ALA A 250 -29.44 -9.15 4.69
CA ALA A 250 -30.32 -10.29 4.47
C ALA A 250 -29.62 -11.34 3.58
N ARG A 251 -29.83 -12.62 3.90
CA ARG A 251 -29.18 -13.76 3.21
C ARG A 251 -29.37 -13.71 1.69
N ALA A 252 -30.56 -13.36 1.21
CA ALA A 252 -30.85 -13.23 -0.22
C ALA A 252 -30.02 -12.13 -0.90
N THR A 253 -29.83 -10.99 -0.23
CA THR A 253 -29.01 -9.86 -0.71
C THR A 253 -27.54 -10.25 -0.79
N ALA A 254 -27.00 -10.87 0.26
CA ALA A 254 -25.62 -11.36 0.26
C ALA A 254 -25.39 -12.42 -0.84
N ARG A 255 -26.34 -13.34 -1.04
CA ARG A 255 -26.26 -14.35 -2.10
C ARG A 255 -26.19 -13.72 -3.50
N ARG A 256 -27.03 -12.71 -3.77
CA ARG A 256 -27.01 -12.01 -5.06
C ARG A 256 -25.67 -11.32 -5.31
N ALA A 257 -25.10 -10.66 -4.29
CA ALA A 257 -23.78 -10.05 -4.41
C ALA A 257 -22.70 -11.09 -4.74
N LEU A 258 -22.69 -12.23 -4.03
CA LEU A 258 -21.72 -13.30 -4.26
C LEU A 258 -21.82 -13.92 -5.66
N ILE A 259 -23.04 -14.17 -6.16
CA ILE A 259 -23.25 -14.67 -7.54
C ILE A 259 -22.74 -13.65 -8.57
N THR A 260 -23.03 -12.36 -8.37
CA THR A 260 -22.48 -11.31 -9.23
C THR A 260 -20.96 -11.32 -9.21
N TYR A 261 -20.34 -11.49 -8.05
CA TYR A 261 -18.88 -11.54 -7.93
C TYR A 261 -18.24 -12.79 -8.52
N GLU A 262 -18.92 -13.93 -8.45
CA GLU A 262 -18.49 -15.15 -9.13
C GLU A 262 -18.47 -14.95 -10.65
N HIS A 263 -19.54 -14.36 -11.20
CA HIS A 263 -19.61 -14.01 -12.62
C HIS A 263 -18.53 -13.00 -13.04
N LEU A 264 -18.29 -11.98 -12.21
CA LEU A 264 -17.22 -10.99 -12.44
C LEU A 264 -15.80 -11.55 -12.18
N GLY A 265 -15.69 -12.76 -11.62
CA GLY A 265 -14.43 -13.39 -11.27
C GLY A 265 -13.71 -12.80 -10.06
N LEU A 266 -14.41 -12.02 -9.22
CA LEU A 266 -13.86 -11.42 -7.99
C LEU A 266 -13.94 -12.38 -6.79
N VAL A 267 -14.84 -13.35 -6.86
CA VAL A 267 -15.05 -14.40 -5.88
C VAL A 267 -15.08 -15.73 -6.61
N THR A 268 -14.69 -16.81 -5.96
CA THR A 268 -14.92 -18.18 -6.44
C THR A 268 -15.58 -19.02 -5.35
N ALA A 269 -16.50 -19.91 -5.74
CA ALA A 269 -17.05 -20.90 -4.85
C ALA A 269 -16.09 -22.08 -4.73
N THR A 270 -15.88 -22.57 -3.51
CA THR A 270 -15.05 -23.75 -3.24
C THR A 270 -15.92 -24.92 -2.76
N GLY A 271 -15.37 -26.14 -2.77
CA GLY A 271 -16.12 -27.39 -2.57
C GLY A 271 -16.92 -27.51 -1.27
N HIS A 272 -16.65 -26.66 -0.26
CA HIS A 272 -17.34 -26.68 1.04
C HIS A 272 -18.49 -25.67 1.16
N ARG A 273 -19.09 -25.22 0.03
CA ARG A 273 -20.13 -24.15 0.01
C ARG A 273 -19.65 -22.83 0.63
N THR A 274 -18.33 -22.63 0.62
CA THR A 274 -17.68 -21.40 1.02
C THR A 274 -17.22 -20.64 -0.22
N PHE A 275 -17.08 -19.34 -0.07
CA PHE A 275 -16.62 -18.40 -1.08
C PHE A 275 -15.24 -17.90 -0.69
N THR A 276 -14.36 -17.65 -1.66
CA THR A 276 -13.05 -17.03 -1.44
C THR A 276 -12.86 -15.86 -2.41
N LEU A 277 -12.07 -14.87 -2.01
CA LEU A 277 -11.67 -13.79 -2.92
C LEU A 277 -10.64 -14.29 -3.92
N THR A 278 -10.70 -13.79 -5.15
CA THR A 278 -9.70 -14.04 -6.19
C THR A 278 -8.70 -12.87 -6.27
N PRO A 279 -7.52 -13.05 -6.88
CA PRO A 279 -6.58 -11.96 -7.12
C PRO A 279 -7.18 -10.82 -7.95
N ARG A 280 -8.21 -11.09 -8.77
CA ARG A 280 -8.90 -10.09 -9.58
C ARG A 280 -9.49 -8.94 -8.75
N VAL A 281 -9.72 -9.11 -7.45
CA VAL A 281 -10.10 -8.02 -6.52
C VAL A 281 -9.06 -6.88 -6.49
N LEU A 282 -7.81 -7.16 -6.82
CA LEU A 282 -6.76 -6.13 -6.94
C LEU A 282 -6.96 -5.23 -8.17
N SER A 283 -7.71 -5.67 -9.20
CA SER A 283 -8.04 -4.82 -10.36
C SER A 283 -8.89 -3.61 -10.00
N LEU A 284 -9.51 -3.61 -8.82
CA LEU A 284 -10.27 -2.48 -8.27
C LEU A 284 -9.32 -1.40 -7.70
N GLY A 285 -8.59 -0.73 -8.60
CA GLY A 285 -7.78 0.45 -8.30
C GLY A 285 -6.51 0.23 -7.49
N PHE A 286 -6.16 -1.01 -7.12
CA PHE A 286 -5.02 -1.26 -6.24
C PHE A 286 -3.66 -0.85 -6.83
N PRO A 287 -3.31 -1.16 -8.10
CA PRO A 287 -2.00 -0.84 -8.65
C PRO A 287 -1.65 0.66 -8.63
N PRO A 288 -2.51 1.59 -9.07
CA PRO A 288 -2.20 3.02 -8.97
C PRO A 288 -2.17 3.51 -7.51
N LEU A 289 -3.09 3.04 -6.65
CA LEU A 289 -3.15 3.45 -5.23
C LEU A 289 -1.95 2.93 -4.41
N ALA A 290 -1.31 1.84 -4.84
CA ALA A 290 -0.12 1.32 -4.18
C ALA A 290 1.08 2.29 -4.20
N ARG A 291 1.04 3.32 -5.06
CA ARG A 291 2.08 4.36 -5.16
C ARG A 291 1.74 5.65 -4.44
N THR A 292 0.54 5.76 -3.87
CA THR A 292 0.11 6.99 -3.21
C THR A 292 1.07 7.32 -2.06
N THR A 293 1.56 8.54 -2.04
CA THR A 293 2.43 9.10 -0.99
C THR A 293 1.59 9.66 0.15
N LEU A 294 2.20 9.85 1.33
CA LEU A 294 1.52 10.49 2.46
C LEU A 294 1.08 11.92 2.12
N ALA A 295 1.83 12.64 1.30
CA ALA A 295 1.47 13.98 0.83
C ALA A 295 0.19 13.97 -0.03
N GLU A 296 0.07 13.01 -0.95
CA GLU A 296 -1.12 12.83 -1.78
C GLU A 296 -2.34 12.41 -0.94
N ILE A 297 -2.15 11.56 0.07
CA ILE A 297 -3.20 11.21 1.04
C ILE A 297 -3.64 12.46 1.81
N ALA A 298 -2.70 13.25 2.33
CA ALA A 298 -3.01 14.38 3.19
C ALA A 298 -3.64 15.57 2.46
N THR A 299 -3.26 15.82 1.21
CA THR A 299 -3.69 17.01 0.44
C THR A 299 -5.21 17.27 0.45
N PRO A 300 -6.10 16.32 0.14
CA PRO A 300 -7.55 16.57 0.21
C PRO A 300 -8.01 16.91 1.64
N HIS A 301 -7.50 16.21 2.66
CA HIS A 301 -7.82 16.49 4.06
C HIS A 301 -7.34 17.88 4.51
N LEU A 302 -6.17 18.33 4.04
CA LEU A 302 -5.65 19.68 4.27
C LEU A 302 -6.56 20.74 3.61
N ALA A 303 -7.08 20.46 2.42
CA ALA A 303 -7.97 21.37 1.71
C ALA A 303 -9.29 21.54 2.46
N ASP A 304 -9.89 20.44 2.90
CA ASP A 304 -11.12 20.45 3.70
C ASP A 304 -10.91 21.16 5.04
N LEU A 305 -9.80 20.87 5.73
CA LEU A 305 -9.44 21.55 6.97
C LEU A 305 -9.32 23.06 6.75
N SER A 306 -8.54 23.48 5.74
CA SER A 306 -8.34 24.89 5.42
C SER A 306 -9.64 25.60 5.07
N ALA A 307 -10.54 24.94 4.35
CA ALA A 307 -11.88 25.46 4.04
C ALA A 307 -12.73 25.67 5.30
N ARG A 308 -12.64 24.77 6.30
CA ARG A 308 -13.39 24.90 7.56
C ARG A 308 -12.83 25.96 8.50
N ILE A 309 -11.50 26.02 8.67
CA ILE A 309 -10.87 26.91 9.67
C ILE A 309 -10.45 28.27 9.11
N HIS A 310 -10.49 28.45 7.79
CA HIS A 310 -10.08 29.65 7.07
C HIS A 310 -8.62 30.10 7.32
N GLU A 311 -7.75 29.14 7.62
CA GLU A 311 -6.29 29.32 7.79
C GLU A 311 -5.54 28.31 6.92
N SER A 312 -4.23 28.53 6.71
CA SER A 312 -3.41 27.58 5.96
C SER A 312 -3.26 26.26 6.73
N ALA A 313 -3.22 25.14 6.00
CA ALA A 313 -2.97 23.82 6.56
C ALA A 313 -1.76 23.20 5.88
N SER A 314 -0.84 22.59 6.63
CA SER A 314 0.38 22.01 6.08
C SER A 314 0.77 20.69 6.74
N LEU A 315 1.51 19.88 5.99
CA LEU A 315 2.15 18.66 6.45
C LEU A 315 3.66 18.78 6.29
N ALA A 316 4.41 18.35 7.30
CA ALA A 316 5.86 18.28 7.24
C ALA A 316 6.42 17.00 7.86
N VAL A 317 7.62 16.63 7.42
CA VAL A 317 8.42 15.52 7.96
C VAL A 317 9.73 16.05 8.53
N LEU A 318 10.39 15.26 9.37
CA LEU A 318 11.73 15.59 9.86
C LEU A 318 12.77 15.21 8.79
N THR A 319 13.75 16.07 8.54
CA THR A 319 14.83 15.75 7.59
C THR A 319 15.72 14.62 8.13
N ALA A 320 16.55 14.03 7.24
CA ALA A 320 17.48 12.96 7.62
C ALA A 320 18.49 13.37 8.71
N HIS A 321 18.84 14.66 8.80
CA HIS A 321 19.74 15.20 9.82
C HIS A 321 19.05 15.36 11.20
N GLY A 322 17.72 15.44 11.22
CA GLY A 322 16.91 15.42 12.43
C GLY A 322 16.70 16.78 13.10
N ASP A 323 17.21 17.87 12.53
CA ASP A 323 17.20 19.24 13.09
C ASP A 323 16.31 20.23 12.33
N GLU A 324 15.87 19.86 11.13
CA GLU A 324 14.96 20.63 10.30
C GLU A 324 13.69 19.85 10.00
N ILE A 325 12.58 20.56 9.81
CA ILE A 325 11.39 20.03 9.16
C ILE A 325 11.41 20.38 7.67
N GLN A 326 10.80 19.54 6.85
CA GLN A 326 10.56 19.80 5.44
C GLN A 326 9.06 19.70 5.12
N TYR A 327 8.50 20.73 4.48
CA TYR A 327 7.10 20.73 4.06
C TYR A 327 6.90 19.76 2.90
N THR A 328 5.94 18.85 3.02
CA THR A 328 5.62 17.84 2.00
C THR A 328 4.26 18.07 1.34
N ALA A 329 3.33 18.74 2.04
CA ALA A 329 2.05 19.18 1.47
C ALA A 329 1.60 20.49 2.13
N ARG A 330 0.90 21.34 1.38
CA ARG A 330 0.39 22.62 1.88
C ARG A 330 -0.82 23.10 1.10
N VAL A 331 -1.83 23.58 1.82
CA VAL A 331 -2.94 24.36 1.27
C VAL A 331 -2.86 25.77 1.86
N ALA A 332 -2.56 26.74 1.00
CA ALA A 332 -2.49 28.15 1.37
C ALA A 332 -3.87 28.80 1.29
N THR A 333 -4.10 29.84 2.10
CA THR A 333 -5.24 30.74 1.97
C THR A 333 -4.80 32.06 1.33
N ASN A 334 -5.65 32.67 0.51
CA ASN A 334 -5.37 33.93 -0.21
C ASN A 334 -5.36 35.14 0.75
N ARG A 335 -4.38 35.24 1.66
CA ARG A 335 -4.31 36.35 2.61
C ARG A 335 -2.92 36.99 2.67
N VAL A 336 -2.94 38.28 3.03
CA VAL A 336 -1.88 39.29 2.84
C VAL A 336 -0.55 39.00 3.57
N MET A 337 -0.53 38.10 4.57
CA MET A 337 0.72 37.62 5.17
C MET A 337 1.16 36.32 4.50
N SER A 338 2.01 36.47 3.49
CA SER A 338 2.66 35.37 2.80
C SER A 338 4.08 35.18 3.36
N VAL A 339 4.22 34.40 4.42
CA VAL A 339 5.45 33.59 4.49
C VAL A 339 5.32 32.64 3.30
N ASN A 340 6.13 32.87 2.26
CA ASN A 340 6.12 32.10 1.01
C ASN A 340 6.67 30.69 1.28
N LEU A 341 5.91 29.90 2.05
CA LEU A 341 6.21 28.50 2.32
C LEU A 341 5.66 27.69 1.15
N THR A 342 6.55 26.97 0.48
CA THR A 342 6.24 26.03 -0.59
C THR A 342 6.63 24.62 -0.18
N VAL A 343 6.09 23.62 -0.87
CA VAL A 343 6.55 22.24 -0.71
C VAL A 343 8.06 22.19 -0.97
N GLY A 344 8.79 21.51 -0.08
CA GLY A 344 10.25 21.46 -0.09
C GLY A 344 10.93 22.49 0.80
N THR A 345 10.24 23.56 1.24
CA THR A 345 10.80 24.53 2.20
C THR A 345 11.21 23.82 3.49
N ARG A 346 12.37 24.20 4.04
CA ARG A 346 12.89 23.68 5.30
C ARG A 346 12.94 24.75 6.38
N LEU A 347 12.64 24.36 7.61
CA LEU A 347 12.66 25.25 8.77
C LEU A 347 13.28 24.53 9.98
N PRO A 348 13.90 25.24 10.93
CA PRO A 348 14.45 24.64 12.14
C PRO A 348 13.35 23.96 12.97
N ALA A 349 13.59 22.72 13.39
CA ALA A 349 12.61 21.93 14.11
C ALA A 349 12.34 22.45 15.54
N TYR A 350 13.35 23.00 16.22
CA TYR A 350 13.21 23.50 17.61
C TYR A 350 12.26 24.71 17.73
N ALA A 351 12.19 25.54 16.68
CA ALA A 351 11.41 26.77 16.64
C ALA A 351 10.05 26.63 15.92
N THR A 352 9.63 25.42 15.56
CA THR A 352 8.37 25.17 14.83
C THR A 352 7.46 24.20 15.57
N SER A 353 6.14 24.39 15.46
CA SER A 353 5.16 23.51 16.10
C SER A 353 5.26 22.07 15.56
N MET A 354 5.36 21.92 14.25
CA MET A 354 5.58 20.61 13.61
C MET A 354 6.90 19.97 14.03
N GLY A 355 7.98 20.74 14.10
CA GLY A 355 9.28 20.22 14.53
C GLY A 355 9.26 19.73 15.96
N ARG A 356 8.61 20.46 16.87
CA ARG A 356 8.42 20.02 18.27
C ARG A 356 7.61 18.73 18.36
N VAL A 357 6.55 18.58 17.56
CA VAL A 357 5.76 17.33 17.50
C VAL A 357 6.63 16.17 17.02
N LEU A 358 7.41 16.35 15.96
CA LEU A 358 8.28 15.33 15.39
C LEU A 358 9.41 14.92 16.35
N LEU A 359 10.08 15.90 16.96
CA LEU A 359 11.17 15.69 17.92
C LEU A 359 10.68 15.04 19.23
N ALA A 360 9.45 15.33 19.66
CA ALA A 360 8.88 14.79 20.89
C ALA A 360 8.68 13.26 20.86
N ASP A 361 8.47 12.68 19.68
CA ASP A 361 8.33 11.21 19.49
C ASP A 361 9.70 10.49 19.48
N LEU A 362 10.79 11.23 19.20
CA LEU A 362 12.13 10.66 19.22
C LEU A 362 12.64 10.44 20.66
N PRO A 363 13.37 9.32 20.91
CA PRO A 363 14.13 9.15 22.14
C PRO A 363 15.10 10.33 22.34
N PRO A 364 15.35 10.80 23.58
CA PRO A 364 16.23 11.95 23.83
C PRO A 364 17.61 11.85 23.16
N ALA A 365 18.21 10.66 23.15
CA ALA A 365 19.51 10.41 22.50
C ALA A 365 19.52 10.56 20.98
N ARG A 366 18.35 10.58 20.32
CA ARG A 366 18.19 10.73 18.86
C ARG A 366 17.70 12.12 18.46
N ARG A 367 17.49 13.02 19.42
CA ARG A 367 17.03 14.39 19.14
C ARG A 367 18.21 15.25 18.71
N THR A 368 18.28 15.55 17.42
CA THR A 368 19.21 16.55 16.90
C THR A 368 18.55 17.92 16.95
N LEU A 369 18.71 18.67 18.05
CA LEU A 369 18.16 20.04 18.14
C LEU A 369 18.97 21.06 17.32
N GLY A 370 20.06 20.63 16.65
CA GLY A 370 21.06 21.52 16.06
C GLY A 370 21.69 22.44 17.11
N GLU A 371 22.07 23.63 16.67
CA GLU A 371 22.42 24.77 17.53
C GLU A 371 21.25 25.78 17.52
N PRO A 372 20.38 25.77 18.53
CA PRO A 372 19.27 26.72 18.61
C PRO A 372 19.78 28.17 18.59
N ARG A 373 19.23 28.99 17.70
CA ARG A 373 19.55 30.41 17.55
C ARG A 373 18.32 31.25 17.84
N PRO A 374 18.47 32.45 18.40
CA PRO A 374 17.33 33.35 18.61
C PRO A 374 16.88 33.91 17.26
N LEU A 375 15.79 33.38 16.69
CA LEU A 375 15.19 33.89 15.45
C LEU A 375 14.31 35.12 15.73
N THR A 376 13.76 35.18 16.94
CA THR A 376 12.97 36.26 17.50
C THR A 376 13.32 36.43 18.98
N PRO A 377 12.85 37.51 19.64
CA PRO A 377 12.98 37.64 21.10
C PRO A 377 12.29 36.54 21.91
N HIS A 378 11.40 35.76 21.28
CA HIS A 378 10.60 34.71 21.92
C HIS A 378 11.16 33.31 21.71
N THR A 379 12.13 33.13 20.79
CA THR A 379 12.66 31.81 20.46
C THR A 379 13.32 31.14 21.66
N LEU A 380 12.84 29.95 22.00
CA LEU A 380 13.46 29.13 23.04
C LEU A 380 14.76 28.49 22.54
N THR A 381 15.90 28.94 23.08
CA THR A 381 17.24 28.45 22.71
C THR A 381 17.90 27.57 23.78
N ASP A 382 17.42 27.61 25.03
CA ASP A 382 17.94 26.76 26.10
C ASP A 382 17.62 25.29 25.87
N ARG A 383 18.66 24.44 25.80
CA ARG A 383 18.53 23.02 25.49
C ARG A 383 17.72 22.27 26.55
N ALA A 384 17.97 22.55 27.83
CA ALA A 384 17.27 21.87 28.91
C ALA A 384 15.78 22.24 28.94
N ALA A 385 15.44 23.49 28.64
CA ALA A 385 14.06 23.94 28.48
C ALA A 385 13.38 23.32 27.26
N LEU A 386 14.08 23.24 26.11
CA LEU A 386 13.59 22.54 24.93
C LEU A 386 13.28 21.06 25.25
N ASP A 387 14.15 20.35 25.96
CA ASP A 387 13.90 18.95 26.33
C ASP A 387 12.69 18.76 27.26
N ARG A 388 12.51 19.67 28.22
CA ARG A 388 11.30 19.68 29.07
C ARG A 388 10.06 19.95 28.24
N LEU A 389 10.12 20.92 27.34
CA LEU A 389 9.02 21.27 26.45
C LEU A 389 8.65 20.10 25.52
N LEU A 390 9.62 19.40 24.95
CA LEU A 390 9.36 18.23 24.10
C LEU A 390 8.71 17.09 24.89
N THR A 391 9.05 16.94 26.17
CA THR A 391 8.40 15.98 27.08
C THR A 391 6.94 16.35 27.32
N GLU A 392 6.65 17.65 27.48
CA GLU A 392 5.29 18.18 27.59
C GLU A 392 4.48 17.98 26.31
N VAL A 393 5.08 18.27 25.13
CA VAL A 393 4.46 18.05 23.81
C VAL A 393 4.09 16.58 23.63
N ARG A 394 4.98 15.66 23.99
CA ARG A 394 4.69 14.21 23.92
C ARG A 394 3.49 13.84 24.78
N THR A 395 3.39 14.43 25.98
CA THR A 395 2.31 14.14 26.94
C THR A 395 0.97 14.74 26.50
N ARG A 396 0.97 15.97 25.98
CA ARG A 396 -0.25 16.68 25.54
C ARG A 396 -0.73 16.26 24.15
N GLY A 397 0.16 15.73 23.32
CA GLY A 397 -0.12 15.30 21.96
C GLY A 397 -0.29 16.43 20.94
N TYR A 398 0.20 17.64 21.25
CA TYR A 398 0.26 18.77 20.33
C TYR A 398 1.36 19.74 20.75
N ALA A 399 1.79 20.61 19.82
CA ALA A 399 2.67 21.74 20.12
C ALA A 399 2.05 23.04 19.62
N LEU A 400 2.03 24.06 20.48
CA LEU A 400 1.74 25.43 20.10
C LEU A 400 3.06 26.22 20.15
N VAL A 401 3.33 26.99 19.10
CA VAL A 401 4.48 27.88 19.01
C VAL A 401 3.98 29.28 18.75
N ASP A 402 4.45 30.21 19.58
CA ASP A 402 4.00 31.59 19.59
C ASP A 402 5.17 32.53 19.36
N GLU A 403 5.21 33.13 18.16
CA GLU A 403 6.18 34.14 17.75
C GLU A 403 7.66 33.71 17.79
N GLU A 404 7.96 32.41 17.88
CA GLU A 404 9.34 31.92 18.00
C GLU A 404 10.09 31.79 16.67
N LEU A 405 9.36 31.60 15.56
CA LEU A 405 9.92 31.54 14.21
C LEU A 405 9.98 32.94 13.58
N GLU A 406 8.89 33.69 13.71
CA GLU A 406 8.70 35.04 13.19
C GLU A 406 7.76 35.80 14.13
N VAL A 407 8.04 37.07 14.39
CA VAL A 407 7.18 37.93 15.22
C VAL A 407 5.82 38.08 14.54
N GLY A 408 4.74 37.94 15.30
CA GLY A 408 3.37 37.92 14.78
C GLY A 408 2.91 36.57 14.21
N LEU A 409 3.75 35.54 14.16
CA LEU A 409 3.37 34.21 13.68
C LEU A 409 3.03 33.25 14.83
N ARG A 410 1.84 32.66 14.79
CA ARG A 410 1.40 31.59 15.70
C ARG A 410 1.08 30.32 14.92
N SER A 411 1.48 29.17 15.46
CA SER A 411 1.15 27.87 14.85
C SER A 411 0.83 26.80 15.90
N ILE A 412 -0.02 25.86 15.53
CA ILE A 412 -0.38 24.71 16.35
C ILE A 412 -0.36 23.45 15.49
N ALA A 413 0.29 22.39 15.99
CA ALA A 413 0.53 21.16 15.27
C ALA A 413 0.17 19.91 16.07
N VAL A 414 -0.18 18.84 15.36
CA VAL A 414 -0.50 17.51 15.88
C VAL A 414 0.26 16.43 15.11
N PRO A 415 0.56 15.28 15.74
CA PRO A 415 1.25 14.18 15.06
C PRO A 415 0.35 13.47 14.05
N VAL A 416 0.97 12.93 13.00
CA VAL A 416 0.39 11.91 12.10
C VAL A 416 1.20 10.63 12.28
N ARG A 417 0.53 9.55 12.67
CA ARG A 417 1.15 8.29 13.11
C ARG A 417 0.97 7.14 12.12
N ASP A 418 1.97 6.28 12.03
CA ASP A 418 1.84 4.98 11.35
C ASP A 418 1.03 3.97 12.17
N HIS A 419 0.77 2.80 11.58
CA HIS A 419 0.02 1.72 12.22
C HIS A 419 0.73 1.14 13.46
N ARG A 420 2.01 1.49 13.70
CA ARG A 420 2.80 1.12 14.90
C ARG A 420 2.78 2.24 15.94
N GLY A 421 2.05 3.33 15.70
CA GLY A 421 1.95 4.48 16.57
C GLY A 421 3.13 5.46 16.50
N ARG A 422 4.11 5.23 15.61
CA ARG A 422 5.26 6.13 15.44
C ARG A 422 4.86 7.37 14.67
N VAL A 423 5.34 8.54 15.06
CA VAL A 423 5.09 9.78 14.32
C VAL A 423 5.91 9.79 13.04
N VAL A 424 5.24 9.88 11.90
CA VAL A 424 5.86 9.90 10.56
C VAL A 424 5.81 11.28 9.90
N ALA A 425 4.86 12.11 10.31
CA ALA A 425 4.70 13.49 9.87
C ALA A 425 4.00 14.31 10.97
N ALA A 426 3.96 15.62 10.79
CA ALA A 426 3.16 16.52 11.63
C ALA A 426 2.27 17.38 10.74
N LEU A 427 1.02 17.54 11.17
CA LEU A 427 0.00 18.40 10.58
C LEU A 427 -0.07 19.69 11.39
N ASN A 428 -0.07 20.86 10.72
CA ASN A 428 -0.30 22.12 11.41
C ASN A 428 -1.26 23.07 10.70
N THR A 429 -1.62 24.09 11.45
CA THR A 429 -2.14 25.36 10.94
C THR A 429 -1.29 26.51 11.47
N ALA A 430 -1.17 27.56 10.67
CA ALA A 430 -0.40 28.76 10.99
C ALA A 430 -1.24 30.01 10.68
N MET A 431 -1.13 31.01 11.55
CA MET A 431 -1.94 32.22 11.52
C MET A 431 -1.20 33.40 12.15
N HIS A 432 -1.70 34.62 11.92
CA HIS A 432 -1.20 35.80 12.62
C HIS A 432 -1.72 35.87 14.06
N THR A 433 -0.90 36.34 15.01
CA THR A 433 -1.22 36.37 16.45
C THR A 433 -2.43 37.22 16.81
N THR A 434 -2.77 38.23 15.98
CA THR A 434 -3.95 39.09 16.19
C THR A 434 -5.29 38.39 15.96
N ARG A 435 -5.29 37.18 15.39
CA ARG A 435 -6.53 36.48 15.02
C ARG A 435 -7.17 35.70 16.16
N ARG A 436 -6.32 35.02 16.94
CA ARG A 436 -6.72 34.12 18.02
C ARG A 436 -5.61 34.10 19.03
N THR A 437 -5.95 34.19 20.32
CA THR A 437 -5.08 33.94 21.46
C THR A 437 -4.57 32.48 21.50
N PRO A 438 -3.52 32.17 22.27
CA PRO A 438 -3.06 30.78 22.41
C PRO A 438 -4.15 29.83 22.95
N ALA A 439 -5.00 30.32 23.85
CA ALA A 439 -6.12 29.56 24.39
C ALA A 439 -7.16 29.24 23.31
N GLU A 440 -7.52 30.22 22.49
CA GLU A 440 -8.47 30.05 21.37
C GLU A 440 -7.92 29.10 20.29
N CYS A 441 -6.61 29.12 20.02
CA CYS A 441 -5.99 28.12 19.15
C CYS A 441 -6.21 26.69 19.67
N VAL A 442 -6.13 26.49 20.98
CA VAL A 442 -6.33 25.17 21.60
C VAL A 442 -7.81 24.79 21.64
N SER A 443 -8.73 25.71 21.94
CA SER A 443 -10.16 25.39 21.97
C SER A 443 -10.75 25.17 20.58
N ASP A 444 -10.33 25.96 19.58
CA ASP A 444 -11.04 26.03 18.30
C ASP A 444 -10.36 25.22 17.20
N LEU A 445 -9.02 25.17 17.18
CA LEU A 445 -8.26 24.57 16.07
C LEU A 445 -7.75 23.18 16.38
N LEU A 446 -7.42 22.89 17.65
CA LEU A 446 -6.91 21.58 18.03
C LEU A 446 -7.91 20.44 17.75
N PRO A 447 -9.23 20.56 18.01
CA PRO A 447 -10.18 19.51 17.67
C PRO A 447 -10.22 19.21 16.17
N GLU A 448 -10.24 20.25 15.33
CA GLU A 448 -10.25 20.14 13.87
C GLU A 448 -8.95 19.51 13.33
N LEU A 449 -7.81 19.91 13.89
CA LEU A 449 -6.51 19.31 13.56
C LEU A 449 -6.46 17.83 13.93
N ARG A 450 -6.94 17.46 15.13
CA ARG A 450 -6.97 16.05 15.57
C ARG A 450 -7.88 15.21 14.68
N ALA A 451 -9.08 15.71 14.37
CA ALA A 451 -10.00 15.01 13.47
C ALA A 451 -9.37 14.80 12.07
N THR A 452 -8.72 15.84 11.55
CA THR A 452 -8.03 15.78 10.25
C THR A 452 -6.84 14.82 10.28
N ALA A 453 -6.02 14.86 11.34
CA ALA A 453 -4.91 13.91 11.52
C ALA A 453 -5.42 12.47 11.60
N THR A 454 -6.49 12.20 12.35
CA THR A 454 -7.10 10.87 12.42
C THR A 454 -7.62 10.39 11.05
N ALA A 455 -8.22 11.26 10.24
CA ALA A 455 -8.65 10.90 8.89
C ALA A 455 -7.45 10.57 7.98
N ILE A 456 -6.39 11.37 8.03
CA ILE A 456 -5.13 11.09 7.32
C ILE A 456 -4.52 9.77 7.78
N GLU A 457 -4.48 9.52 9.09
CA GLU A 457 -3.97 8.27 9.66
C GLU A 457 -4.77 7.05 9.19
N GLN A 458 -6.10 7.13 9.13
CA GLN A 458 -6.96 6.03 8.65
C GLN A 458 -6.66 5.67 7.18
N ASP A 459 -6.54 6.66 6.31
CA ASP A 459 -6.20 6.45 4.91
C ASP A 459 -4.76 5.96 4.76
N PHE A 460 -3.83 6.51 5.56
CA PHE A 460 -2.43 6.10 5.60
C PHE A 460 -2.27 4.64 6.05
N HIS A 461 -3.01 4.21 7.07
CA HIS A 461 -3.01 2.82 7.54
C HIS A 461 -3.65 1.88 6.53
N THR A 462 -4.68 2.34 5.83
CA THR A 462 -5.33 1.56 4.76
C THR A 462 -4.39 1.37 3.57
N ALA A 463 -3.76 2.44 3.10
CA ALA A 463 -2.79 2.37 2.01
C ALA A 463 -1.56 1.54 2.42
N GLY A 464 -0.98 1.82 3.58
CA GLY A 464 0.27 1.23 4.07
C GLY A 464 0.19 -0.20 4.60
N ARG A 465 -0.98 -0.87 4.54
CA ARG A 465 -1.12 -2.22 5.11
C ARG A 465 -0.27 -3.27 4.39
N PHE A 466 -0.17 -3.16 3.06
CA PHE A 466 0.58 -4.09 2.20
C PHE A 466 1.49 -3.37 1.21
N THR A 467 1.64 -2.06 1.35
CA THR A 467 2.52 -1.25 0.50
C THR A 467 3.34 -0.32 1.37
N ARG A 468 4.53 0.05 0.90
CA ARG A 468 5.34 1.07 1.55
C ARG A 468 4.89 2.43 1.02
N VAL A 469 4.18 3.20 1.86
CA VAL A 469 3.78 4.57 1.54
C VAL A 469 4.94 5.53 1.82
N PRO A 470 5.50 6.23 0.81
CA PRO A 470 6.54 7.22 1.03
C PRO A 470 6.01 8.42 1.81
N THR A 471 6.79 8.90 2.77
CA THR A 471 6.46 10.10 3.57
C THR A 471 6.90 11.40 2.90
N SER A 472 7.81 11.33 1.93
CA SER A 472 8.46 12.45 1.24
C SER A 472 8.76 12.11 -0.21
#